data_AF-L5NI06-F1
#
_entry.id   AF-L5NI06-F1
#
_cell.length_a   1.000
_cell.length_b   1.000
_cell.length_c   1.000
_cell.angle_alpha   90.00
_cell.angle_beta   90.00
_cell.angle_gamma   90.00
#
_symmetry.space_group_name_H-M   'P 1'
#
loop_
_entity.id
_entity.type
_entity.pdbx_description
1 polymer ?
#
loop_
_entity_poly.entity_id
_entity_poly.type
_entity_poly.pdbx_seq_one_letter_code
_entity_poly.pdbx_strand_id
1 'polypeptide(L)'
;MFFALSEKEIQEYDRPHLEAQQLSDYRDDAKMDGKWGELILFTMVEGFLDIPMMSHKLGWKQNPTDQVKGSDGLFFGKYEGSPTLGIGEAKMYTNLDDGIKEALDSTDRFHGKDSQLRNQHELTVAMGNPSENLSKEKIKLLSSLFTGESQDYQMLHPIFVGYEDEELEEFQTKPVEDDQELVDRLQDHIEDTDLLSKVTDSLEDDYSHLRKHWLTFFFLPLEDKDRFVENVKAAIYPWATNH
;
A
#
# COMPACT_ATOMS: atom_id res chain seq x y z
N MET A 1 -6.70 -3.16 -14.96
CA MET A 1 -6.38 -4.29 -14.06
C MET A 1 -7.05 -3.99 -12.73
N PHE A 2 -8.08 -4.75 -12.38
CA PHE A 2 -8.97 -4.51 -11.26
C PHE A 2 -8.46 -5.26 -10.02
N PHE A 3 -8.32 -4.59 -8.88
CA PHE A 3 -7.84 -5.23 -7.65
C PHE A 3 -8.97 -5.73 -6.73
N ALA A 4 -10.21 -5.40 -7.06
CA ALA A 4 -11.41 -6.10 -6.59
C ALA A 4 -12.55 -5.79 -7.58
N LEU A 5 -13.28 -6.84 -7.96
CA LEU A 5 -14.56 -6.72 -8.64
C LEU A 5 -15.45 -5.75 -7.83
N SER A 6 -16.17 -4.83 -8.49
CA SER A 6 -17.25 -4.07 -7.84
C SER A 6 -18.24 -5.03 -7.17
N GLU A 7 -18.98 -4.54 -6.18
CA GLU A 7 -20.10 -5.31 -5.61
C GLU A 7 -21.05 -5.85 -6.69
N LYS A 8 -21.25 -5.07 -7.76
CA LYS A 8 -22.08 -5.47 -8.90
C LYS A 8 -21.45 -6.62 -9.69
N GLU A 9 -20.16 -6.53 -10.02
CA GLU A 9 -19.43 -7.61 -10.68
C GLU A 9 -19.37 -8.87 -9.81
N ILE A 10 -19.16 -8.74 -8.49
CA ILE A 10 -19.19 -9.86 -7.54
C ILE A 10 -20.53 -10.61 -7.61
N GLN A 11 -21.63 -9.87 -7.72
CA GLN A 11 -22.98 -10.45 -7.82
C GLN A 11 -23.28 -11.05 -9.21
N GLU A 12 -22.58 -10.62 -10.25
CA GLU A 12 -22.75 -11.10 -11.64
C GLU A 12 -22.02 -12.42 -11.91
N TYR A 13 -20.93 -12.70 -11.19
CA TYR A 13 -20.15 -13.91 -11.37
C TYR A 13 -20.58 -15.05 -10.44
N ASP A 14 -20.64 -16.27 -10.98
CA ASP A 14 -20.88 -17.49 -10.17
C ASP A 14 -19.70 -17.79 -9.23
N ARG A 15 -18.48 -17.44 -9.66
CA ARG A 15 -17.23 -17.65 -8.92
C ARG A 15 -16.34 -16.41 -8.99
N PRO A 16 -16.72 -15.30 -8.34
CA PRO A 16 -16.03 -14.01 -8.46
C PRO A 16 -14.55 -14.08 -8.07
N HIS A 17 -14.19 -14.96 -7.12
CA HIS A 17 -12.79 -15.18 -6.74
C HIS A 17 -11.93 -15.75 -7.88
N LEU A 18 -12.46 -16.65 -8.71
CA LEU A 18 -11.71 -17.20 -9.87
C LEU A 18 -11.57 -16.18 -10.99
N GLU A 19 -12.57 -15.33 -11.18
CA GLU A 19 -12.53 -14.25 -12.16
C GLU A 19 -11.53 -13.17 -11.75
N ALA A 20 -11.53 -12.80 -10.46
CA ALA A 20 -10.50 -11.91 -9.90
C ALA A 20 -9.09 -12.49 -10.08
N GLN A 21 -8.89 -13.79 -9.82
CA GLN A 21 -7.61 -14.48 -10.06
C GLN A 21 -7.17 -14.42 -11.54
N GLN A 22 -8.09 -14.60 -12.49
CA GLN A 22 -7.76 -14.55 -13.92
C GLN A 22 -7.41 -13.14 -14.40
N LEU A 23 -8.05 -12.12 -13.82
CA LEU A 23 -7.83 -10.71 -14.16
C LEU A 23 -6.58 -10.12 -13.52
N SER A 24 -6.11 -10.75 -12.46
CA SER A 24 -4.95 -10.31 -11.69
C SER A 24 -3.63 -10.73 -12.36
N ASP A 25 -2.66 -9.81 -12.48
CA ASP A 25 -1.34 -10.07 -13.09
C ASP A 25 -0.32 -10.60 -12.07
N TYR A 26 -0.74 -11.42 -11.09
CA TYR A 26 0.23 -12.07 -10.18
C TYR A 26 0.83 -13.27 -10.91
N ARG A 27 2.06 -13.11 -11.41
CA ARG A 27 2.79 -14.16 -12.12
C ARG A 27 3.26 -15.24 -11.14
N ASP A 28 3.67 -16.38 -11.69
CA ASP A 28 4.14 -17.52 -10.90
C ASP A 28 5.44 -17.25 -10.12
N ASP A 29 6.21 -16.22 -10.47
CA ASP A 29 7.45 -15.82 -9.79
C ASP A 29 7.19 -14.85 -8.62
N ALA A 30 6.75 -15.40 -7.49
CA ALA A 30 6.45 -14.67 -6.25
C ALA A 30 7.60 -13.81 -5.70
N LYS A 31 8.85 -14.10 -6.10
CA LYS A 31 10.07 -13.54 -5.52
C LYS A 31 10.42 -12.13 -5.98
N MET A 32 9.76 -11.61 -7.03
CA MET A 32 10.24 -10.41 -7.73
C MET A 32 9.21 -9.31 -7.96
N ASP A 33 7.94 -9.54 -7.62
CA ASP A 33 6.88 -8.58 -7.94
C ASP A 33 6.30 -8.05 -6.63
N GLY A 34 6.67 -6.81 -6.26
CA GLY A 34 6.17 -6.07 -5.08
C GLY A 34 4.64 -5.96 -5.00
N LYS A 35 3.92 -6.45 -6.01
CA LYS A 35 2.46 -6.63 -6.10
C LYS A 35 1.81 -7.23 -4.87
N TRP A 36 2.48 -8.13 -4.15
CA TRP A 36 1.93 -8.70 -2.91
C TRP A 36 1.85 -7.65 -1.80
N GLY A 37 2.89 -6.83 -1.66
CA GLY A 37 2.84 -5.65 -0.80
C GLY A 37 1.78 -4.65 -1.26
N GLU A 38 1.65 -4.41 -2.57
CA GLU A 38 0.60 -3.55 -3.14
C GLU A 38 -0.81 -4.05 -2.75
N LEU A 39 -1.05 -5.38 -2.80
CA LEU A 39 -2.33 -5.99 -2.42
C LEU A 39 -2.65 -5.85 -0.93
N ILE A 40 -1.64 -6.06 -0.09
CA ILE A 40 -1.78 -5.94 1.37
C ILE A 40 -2.07 -4.48 1.71
N LEU A 41 -1.29 -3.54 1.16
CA LEU A 41 -1.53 -2.11 1.32
C LEU A 41 -2.95 -1.74 0.91
N PHE A 42 -3.41 -2.19 -0.26
CA PHE A 42 -4.78 -2.00 -0.74
C PHE A 42 -5.80 -2.45 0.31
N THR A 43 -5.66 -3.68 0.80
CA THR A 43 -6.57 -4.29 1.78
C THR A 43 -6.57 -3.53 3.11
N MET A 44 -5.39 -3.09 3.57
CA MET A 44 -5.24 -2.32 4.80
C MET A 44 -5.90 -0.94 4.68
N VAL A 45 -5.70 -0.23 3.56
CA VAL A 45 -6.26 1.10 3.35
C VAL A 45 -7.78 1.06 3.24
N GLU A 46 -8.34 0.11 2.48
CA GLU A 46 -9.79 -0.05 2.41
C GLU A 46 -10.38 -0.52 3.75
N GLY A 47 -9.74 -1.50 4.40
CA GLY A 47 -10.26 -2.10 5.63
C GLY A 47 -10.17 -1.19 6.87
N PHE A 48 -9.08 -0.43 7.02
CA PHE A 48 -8.84 0.39 8.20
C PHE A 48 -9.16 1.87 8.01
N LEU A 49 -9.00 2.41 6.80
CA LEU A 49 -9.20 3.85 6.55
C LEU A 49 -10.51 4.15 5.80
N ASP A 50 -11.20 3.14 5.26
CA ASP A 50 -12.41 3.30 4.44
C ASP A 50 -12.17 4.24 3.23
N ILE A 51 -10.94 4.22 2.69
CA ILE A 51 -10.55 5.01 1.52
C ILE A 51 -10.38 4.06 0.33
N PRO A 52 -11.28 4.08 -0.66
CA PRO A 52 -11.21 3.16 -1.76
C PRO A 52 -10.03 3.44 -2.68
N MET A 53 -9.46 2.38 -3.26
CA MET A 53 -8.41 2.51 -4.27
C MET A 53 -8.97 2.83 -5.64
N MET A 54 -8.34 3.77 -6.32
CA MET A 54 -8.74 4.32 -7.61
C MET A 54 -7.88 3.81 -8.76
N SER A 55 -6.57 3.63 -8.51
CA SER A 55 -5.62 3.05 -9.45
C SER A 55 -4.50 2.35 -8.69
N HIS A 56 -3.97 1.28 -9.27
CA HIS A 56 -2.86 0.51 -8.70
C HIS A 56 -1.49 1.08 -9.09
N LYS A 57 -1.41 2.00 -10.07
CA LYS A 57 -0.14 2.63 -10.47
C LYS A 57 -0.35 4.09 -10.90
N LEU A 58 0.38 5.01 -10.27
CA LEU A 58 0.71 6.31 -10.86
C LEU A 58 2.07 6.16 -11.54
N GLY A 59 2.14 6.07 -12.86
CA GLY A 59 3.39 5.74 -13.53
C GLY A 59 4.30 6.93 -13.81
N TRP A 60 5.44 7.07 -13.13
CA TRP A 60 6.43 8.09 -13.49
C TRP A 60 7.31 7.65 -14.66
N LYS A 61 7.52 8.53 -15.66
CA LYS A 61 8.64 8.43 -16.59
C LYS A 61 9.44 9.72 -16.61
N GLN A 62 10.71 9.69 -16.18
CA GLN A 62 11.65 10.79 -16.43
C GLN A 62 12.23 10.74 -17.86
N ASN A 63 12.44 9.54 -18.42
CA ASN A 63 12.83 9.30 -19.81
C ASN A 63 12.05 8.11 -20.42
N PRO A 64 11.94 8.02 -21.77
CA PRO A 64 11.26 6.91 -22.45
C PRO A 64 11.82 5.51 -22.13
N THR A 65 13.08 5.46 -21.68
CA THR A 65 13.84 4.23 -21.35
C THR A 65 13.87 3.91 -19.86
N ASP A 66 13.39 4.80 -18.99
CA ASP A 66 13.39 4.53 -17.55
C ASP A 66 12.25 3.58 -17.16
N GLN A 67 12.56 2.65 -16.25
CA GLN A 67 11.56 1.80 -15.62
C GLN A 67 10.54 2.71 -14.90
N VAL A 68 9.25 2.45 -15.09
CA VAL A 68 8.18 3.27 -14.52
C VAL A 68 8.22 3.14 -13.00
N LYS A 69 8.71 4.14 -12.28
CA LYS A 69 8.71 4.15 -10.80
C LYS A 69 7.43 4.82 -10.33
N GLY A 70 6.41 4.02 -10.04
CA GLY A 70 5.10 4.52 -9.65
C GLY A 70 4.80 4.39 -8.18
N SER A 71 3.72 5.02 -7.73
CA SER A 71 3.12 4.70 -6.43
C SER A 71 2.52 3.30 -6.48
N ASP A 72 2.52 2.61 -5.35
CA ASP A 72 1.94 1.27 -5.18
C ASP A 72 0.41 1.29 -5.07
N GLY A 73 -0.18 2.48 -4.83
CA GLY A 73 -1.62 2.68 -4.92
C GLY A 73 -2.02 4.15 -4.92
N LEU A 74 -3.10 4.47 -5.63
CA LEU A 74 -3.76 5.77 -5.61
C LEU A 74 -5.13 5.60 -4.97
N PHE A 75 -5.40 6.35 -3.92
CA PHE A 75 -6.62 6.25 -3.12
C PHE A 75 -7.36 7.58 -3.11
N PHE A 76 -8.69 7.54 -3.06
CA PHE A 76 -9.47 8.77 -2.92
C PHE A 76 -10.76 8.55 -2.16
N GLY A 77 -10.95 9.36 -1.12
CA GLY A 77 -12.09 9.25 -0.23
C GLY A 77 -12.12 10.39 0.77
N LYS A 78 -12.60 10.09 1.98
CA LYS A 78 -12.56 11.02 3.10
C LYS A 78 -11.68 10.45 4.20
N TYR A 79 -10.80 11.27 4.74
CA TYR A 79 -10.01 10.97 5.93
C TYR A 79 -10.22 12.12 6.91
N GLU A 80 -10.51 11.83 8.17
CA GLU A 80 -10.83 12.87 9.18
C GLU A 80 -11.89 13.89 8.69
N GLY A 81 -12.91 13.39 7.97
CA GLY A 81 -14.00 14.21 7.43
C GLY A 81 -13.66 15.06 6.20
N SER A 82 -12.39 15.11 5.78
CA SER A 82 -11.92 15.95 4.68
C SER A 82 -11.68 15.14 3.40
N PRO A 83 -12.02 15.67 2.20
CA PRO A 83 -11.62 15.06 0.94
C PRO A 83 -10.10 14.81 0.92
N THR A 84 -9.70 13.58 0.59
CA THR A 84 -8.32 13.14 0.75
C THR A 84 -7.84 12.40 -0.48
N LEU A 85 -6.67 12.79 -0.98
CA LEU A 85 -5.92 12.07 -1.99
C LEU A 85 -4.83 11.25 -1.31
N GLY A 86 -4.91 9.92 -1.44
CA GLY A 86 -3.93 8.99 -0.92
C GLY A 86 -2.94 8.57 -2.00
N ILE A 87 -1.64 8.69 -1.73
CA ILE A 87 -0.59 8.07 -2.56
C ILE A 87 0.14 7.07 -1.69
N GLY A 88 -0.10 5.79 -1.95
CA GLY A 88 0.39 4.70 -1.12
C GLY A 88 1.69 4.07 -1.61
N GLU A 89 2.45 3.55 -0.66
CA GLU A 89 3.72 2.85 -0.86
C GLU A 89 3.74 1.55 -0.03
N ALA A 90 4.27 0.48 -0.60
CA ALA A 90 4.44 -0.82 0.03
C ALA A 90 5.90 -1.27 -0.04
N LYS A 91 6.41 -1.74 1.09
CA LYS A 91 7.80 -2.22 1.25
C LYS A 91 7.80 -3.55 2.00
N MET A 92 8.52 -4.53 1.45
CA MET A 92 8.84 -5.79 2.12
C MET A 92 10.36 -5.87 2.24
N TYR A 93 10.89 -5.73 3.45
CA TYR A 93 12.33 -5.65 3.71
C TYR A 93 12.73 -6.67 4.76
N THR A 94 14.00 -7.02 4.80
CA THR A 94 14.52 -7.82 5.93
C THR A 94 14.66 -6.94 7.17
N ASN A 95 15.22 -5.73 7.03
CA ASN A 95 15.40 -4.82 8.15
C ASN A 95 14.31 -3.73 8.20
N LEU A 96 13.75 -3.49 9.39
CA LEU A 96 12.72 -2.48 9.67
C LEU A 96 13.17 -1.06 9.30
N ASP A 97 14.35 -0.64 9.74
CA ASP A 97 14.84 0.72 9.56
C ASP A 97 15.11 1.01 8.07
N ASP A 98 15.67 0.03 7.35
CA ASP A 98 15.81 0.10 5.89
C ASP A 98 14.44 0.19 5.19
N GLY A 99 13.46 -0.58 5.65
CA GLY A 99 12.08 -0.55 5.13
C GLY A 99 11.40 0.80 5.33
N ILE A 100 11.52 1.40 6.52
CA ILE A 100 11.03 2.75 6.82
C ILE A 100 11.68 3.78 5.91
N LYS A 101 13.01 3.74 5.81
CA LYS A 101 13.78 4.69 4.99
C LYS A 101 13.40 4.62 3.52
N GLU A 102 13.36 3.43 2.94
CA GLU A 102 13.00 3.24 1.53
C GLU A 102 11.54 3.63 1.25
N ALA A 103 10.63 3.42 2.20
CA ALA A 103 9.26 3.89 2.09
C ALA A 103 9.17 5.43 2.11
N LEU A 104 9.91 6.09 3.01
CA LEU A 104 9.97 7.55 3.11
C LEU A 104 10.63 8.17 1.88
N ASP A 105 11.76 7.63 1.43
CA ASP A 105 12.43 8.02 0.17
C ASP A 105 11.48 7.91 -1.02
N SER A 106 10.71 6.83 -1.09
CA SER A 106 9.69 6.67 -2.13
C SER A 106 8.59 7.72 -2.06
N THR A 107 8.10 7.98 -0.86
CA THR A 107 7.01 8.92 -0.61
C THR A 107 7.43 10.37 -0.90
N ASP A 108 8.64 10.76 -0.49
CA ASP A 108 9.15 12.12 -0.65
C ASP A 108 9.36 12.54 -2.11
N ARG A 109 9.65 11.57 -3.00
CA ARG A 109 9.76 11.81 -4.45
C ARG A 109 8.52 12.47 -5.05
N PHE A 110 7.34 12.29 -4.44
CA PHE A 110 6.10 12.94 -4.87
C PHE A 110 6.00 14.42 -4.48
N HIS A 111 6.92 14.98 -3.69
CA HIS A 111 6.79 16.35 -3.14
C HIS A 111 7.92 17.33 -3.50
N GLY A 112 8.93 16.89 -4.27
CA GLY A 112 10.02 17.74 -4.74
C GLY A 112 9.59 18.90 -5.67
N LYS A 113 10.50 19.85 -5.94
CA LYS A 113 10.19 21.09 -6.70
C LYS A 113 9.59 20.88 -8.11
N ASP A 114 9.87 19.75 -8.75
CA ASP A 114 9.35 19.39 -10.07
C ASP A 114 8.14 18.43 -10.01
N SER A 115 7.71 18.01 -8.81
CA SER A 115 6.72 16.95 -8.66
C SER A 115 5.29 17.43 -8.88
N GLN A 116 4.92 18.65 -8.46
CA GLN A 116 3.54 19.13 -8.49
C GLN A 116 2.92 19.14 -9.90
N LEU A 117 3.61 19.74 -10.89
CA LEU A 117 3.17 19.78 -12.29
C LEU A 117 3.15 18.39 -12.94
N ARG A 118 4.05 17.49 -12.53
CA ARG A 118 4.19 16.14 -13.10
C ARG A 118 3.19 15.16 -12.50
N ASN A 119 2.96 15.23 -11.20
CA ASN A 119 1.92 14.49 -10.48
C ASN A 119 0.55 14.82 -11.08
N GLN A 120 0.28 16.10 -11.37
CA GLN A 120 -0.98 16.52 -11.98
C GLN A 120 -1.21 15.89 -13.36
N HIS A 121 -0.14 15.75 -14.17
CA HIS A 121 -0.23 15.09 -15.47
C HIS A 121 -0.48 13.58 -15.33
N GLU A 122 0.30 12.87 -14.52
CA GLU A 122 0.13 11.42 -14.32
C GLU A 122 -1.21 11.05 -13.67
N LEU A 123 -1.68 11.89 -12.76
CA LEU A 123 -2.98 11.75 -12.14
C LEU A 123 -4.11 11.99 -13.15
N THR A 124 -3.95 12.94 -14.07
CA THR A 124 -4.87 13.11 -15.21
C THR A 124 -4.88 11.88 -16.12
N VAL A 125 -3.73 11.25 -16.36
CA VAL A 125 -3.62 10.02 -17.16
C VAL A 125 -4.26 8.82 -16.46
N ALA A 126 -4.01 8.63 -15.15
CA ALA A 126 -4.63 7.59 -14.35
C ALA A 126 -6.15 7.75 -14.29
N MET A 127 -6.63 8.99 -14.18
CA MET A 127 -8.06 9.34 -14.24
C MET A 127 -8.69 9.18 -15.62
N GLY A 128 -7.90 9.10 -16.70
CA GLY A 128 -8.37 8.77 -18.05
C GLY A 128 -8.74 7.29 -18.22
N ASN A 129 -8.26 6.42 -17.32
CA ASN A 129 -8.57 4.99 -17.25
C ASN A 129 -8.99 4.59 -15.82
N PRO A 130 -10.05 5.19 -15.25
CA PRO A 130 -10.47 4.92 -13.87
C PRO A 130 -10.94 3.48 -13.74
N SER A 131 -10.75 2.86 -12.56
CA SER A 131 -11.43 1.60 -12.25
C SER A 131 -12.96 1.78 -12.42
N GLU A 132 -13.66 0.81 -13.00
CA GLU A 132 -15.14 0.87 -13.17
C GLU A 132 -15.91 1.07 -11.85
N ASN A 133 -15.25 0.84 -10.71
CA ASN A 133 -15.76 1.11 -9.35
C ASN A 133 -15.89 2.61 -9.03
N LEU A 134 -15.37 3.50 -9.87
CA LEU A 134 -15.47 4.95 -9.71
C LEU A 134 -16.78 5.50 -10.30
N SER A 135 -17.64 6.03 -9.43
CA SER A 135 -18.84 6.73 -9.87
C SER A 135 -18.51 7.96 -10.72
N LYS A 136 -19.40 8.33 -11.66
CA LYS A 136 -19.26 9.54 -12.49
C LYS A 136 -19.09 10.83 -11.67
N GLU A 137 -19.67 10.86 -10.47
CA GLU A 137 -19.55 11.98 -9.51
C GLU A 137 -18.16 12.04 -8.91
N LYS A 138 -17.57 10.90 -8.50
CA LYS A 138 -16.18 10.82 -8.04
C LYS A 138 -15.20 11.23 -9.15
N ILE A 139 -15.42 10.76 -10.39
CA ILE A 139 -14.60 11.15 -11.54
C ILE A 139 -14.66 12.67 -11.79
N LYS A 140 -15.84 13.27 -11.66
CA LYS A 140 -16.04 14.72 -11.85
C LYS A 140 -15.43 15.54 -10.72
N LEU A 141 -15.58 15.10 -9.47
CA LEU A 141 -14.94 15.70 -8.30
C LEU A 141 -13.41 15.66 -8.47
N LEU A 142 -12.85 14.49 -8.76
CA LEU A 142 -11.43 14.30 -9.05
C LEU A 142 -10.96 15.23 -10.18
N SER A 143 -11.69 15.24 -11.30
CA SER A 143 -11.39 16.15 -12.42
C SER A 143 -11.39 17.62 -11.97
N SER A 144 -12.36 18.07 -11.17
CA SER A 144 -12.41 19.46 -10.67
C SER A 144 -11.29 19.83 -9.70
N LEU A 145 -10.81 18.86 -8.89
CA LEU A 145 -9.66 19.03 -8.01
C LEU A 145 -8.35 19.17 -8.81
N PHE A 146 -8.25 18.48 -9.96
CA PHE A 146 -7.06 18.51 -10.82
C PHE A 146 -7.07 19.57 -11.90
N THR A 147 -8.23 20.10 -12.31
CA THR A 147 -8.31 21.26 -13.22
C THR A 147 -8.13 22.60 -12.48
N GLY A 148 -7.93 22.58 -11.16
CA GLY A 148 -7.56 23.75 -10.36
C GLY A 148 -8.72 24.66 -9.97
N GLU A 149 -9.98 24.19 -10.06
CA GLU A 149 -11.15 25.00 -9.67
C GLU A 149 -11.31 25.09 -8.14
N SER A 150 -10.80 24.09 -7.39
CA SER A 150 -10.50 24.19 -5.95
C SER A 150 -9.52 23.07 -5.53
N GLN A 151 -8.42 23.40 -4.84
CA GLN A 151 -7.49 22.42 -4.24
C GLN A 151 -7.88 22.05 -2.79
N ASP A 152 -9.18 21.88 -2.50
CA ASP A 152 -9.63 21.64 -1.13
C ASP A 152 -9.61 20.13 -0.80
N TYR A 153 -8.42 19.54 -0.91
CA TYR A 153 -8.14 18.17 -0.49
C TYR A 153 -6.83 18.12 0.28
N GLN A 154 -6.78 17.25 1.29
CA GLN A 154 -5.53 16.94 1.97
C GLN A 154 -4.82 15.76 1.30
N MET A 155 -3.50 15.68 1.50
CA MET A 155 -2.72 14.53 1.06
C MET A 155 -2.46 13.59 2.23
N LEU A 156 -2.64 12.31 1.93
CA LEU A 156 -2.39 11.19 2.81
C LEU A 156 -1.40 10.24 2.12
N HIS A 157 -0.49 9.66 2.87
CA HIS A 157 0.41 8.61 2.42
C HIS A 157 0.20 7.38 3.29
N PRO A 158 -0.63 6.42 2.84
CA PRO A 158 -0.69 5.11 3.45
C PRO A 158 0.56 4.33 3.08
N ILE A 159 1.31 3.88 4.07
CA ILE A 159 2.61 3.24 3.89
C ILE A 159 2.57 1.88 4.57
N PHE A 160 2.81 0.82 3.82
CA PHE A 160 2.93 -0.53 4.36
C PHE A 160 4.40 -0.95 4.41
N VAL A 161 4.83 -1.45 5.58
CA VAL A 161 6.17 -2.00 5.77
C VAL A 161 6.05 -3.38 6.43
N GLY A 162 6.24 -4.42 5.63
CA GLY A 162 6.51 -5.77 6.13
C GLY A 162 8.01 -5.95 6.36
N TYR A 163 8.39 -6.43 7.55
CA TYR A 163 9.80 -6.60 7.91
C TYR A 163 10.06 -7.92 8.61
N GLU A 164 11.28 -8.45 8.50
CA GLU A 164 11.67 -9.66 9.23
C GLU A 164 12.04 -9.30 10.67
N ASP A 165 11.51 -10.09 11.60
CA ASP A 165 11.66 -9.92 13.04
C ASP A 165 12.02 -11.26 13.67
N GLU A 166 13.30 -11.42 13.97
CA GLU A 166 13.87 -12.66 14.51
C GLU A 166 13.26 -13.04 15.87
N GLU A 167 12.73 -12.07 16.64
CA GLU A 167 12.13 -12.35 17.94
C GLU A 167 10.80 -13.12 17.82
N LEU A 168 10.12 -13.01 16.68
CA LEU A 168 8.90 -13.80 16.42
C LEU A 168 9.16 -15.30 16.41
N GLU A 169 10.28 -15.75 15.84
CA GLU A 169 10.66 -17.17 15.87
C GLU A 169 10.96 -17.63 17.30
N GLU A 170 11.54 -16.77 18.14
CA GLU A 170 11.77 -17.07 19.55
C GLU A 170 10.47 -17.26 20.33
N PHE A 171 9.43 -16.48 20.03
CA PHE A 171 8.14 -16.61 20.70
C PHE A 171 7.41 -17.91 20.35
N GLN A 172 7.60 -18.44 19.13
CA GLN A 172 7.01 -19.72 18.74
C GLN A 172 7.71 -20.93 19.36
N THR A 173 9.00 -20.82 19.66
CA THR A 173 9.79 -21.95 20.18
C THR A 173 9.74 -22.08 21.69
N LYS A 174 9.39 -21.01 22.40
CA LYS A 174 9.28 -21.00 23.87
C LYS A 174 7.89 -21.49 24.29
N PRO A 175 7.78 -22.47 25.21
CA PRO A 175 6.49 -22.89 25.73
C PRO A 175 5.80 -21.72 26.45
N VAL A 176 4.50 -21.58 26.18
CA VAL A 176 3.58 -20.67 26.85
C VAL A 176 2.53 -21.49 27.59
N GLU A 177 1.99 -20.93 28.68
CA GLU A 177 0.93 -21.54 29.48
C GLU A 177 -0.40 -21.55 28.71
N ASP A 178 -0.68 -20.49 27.96
CA ASP A 178 -1.84 -20.37 27.08
C ASP A 178 -1.62 -19.39 25.90
N ASP A 179 -2.61 -19.29 25.02
CA ASP A 179 -2.58 -18.40 23.83
C ASP A 179 -2.54 -16.91 24.22
N GLN A 180 -3.03 -16.53 25.40
CA GLN A 180 -3.05 -15.13 25.85
C GLN A 180 -1.65 -14.67 26.24
N GLU A 181 -0.86 -15.52 26.89
CA GLU A 181 0.53 -15.21 27.20
C GLU A 181 1.35 -14.92 25.93
N LEU A 182 1.11 -15.66 24.84
CA LEU A 182 1.75 -15.37 23.55
C LEU A 182 1.33 -14.01 22.99
N VAL A 183 0.03 -13.68 23.07
CA VAL A 183 -0.49 -12.38 22.62
C VAL A 183 0.13 -11.24 23.43
N ASP A 184 0.22 -11.37 24.75
CA ASP A 184 0.79 -10.35 25.63
C ASP A 184 2.27 -10.12 25.29
N ARG A 185 3.06 -11.20 25.11
CA ARG A 185 4.47 -11.09 24.70
C ARG A 185 4.66 -10.39 23.35
N LEU A 186 3.78 -10.67 22.38
CA LEU A 186 3.81 -10.01 21.08
C LEU A 186 3.45 -8.52 21.18
N GLN A 187 2.50 -8.18 22.04
CA GLN A 187 2.12 -6.78 22.30
C GLN A 187 3.26 -6.01 22.96
N ASP A 188 3.84 -6.56 24.02
CA ASP A 188 4.99 -5.98 24.72
C ASP A 188 6.16 -5.75 23.74
N HIS A 189 6.47 -6.73 22.89
CA HIS A 189 7.52 -6.62 21.88
C HIS A 189 7.27 -5.48 20.86
N ILE A 190 6.03 -5.38 20.36
CA ILE A 190 5.65 -4.31 19.41
C ILE A 190 5.73 -2.93 20.08
N GLU A 191 5.31 -2.83 21.35
CA GLU A 191 5.41 -1.60 22.14
C GLU A 191 6.87 -1.21 22.40
N ASP A 192 7.71 -2.18 22.79
CA ASP A 192 9.15 -1.99 23.06
C ASP A 192 9.96 -1.64 21.80
N THR A 193 9.50 -2.07 20.62
CA THR A 193 10.12 -1.72 19.33
C THR A 193 10.03 -0.20 19.05
N ASP A 194 9.08 0.49 19.67
CA ASP A 194 8.84 1.94 19.55
C ASP A 194 8.84 2.43 18.09
N LEU A 195 7.95 1.82 17.29
CA LEU A 195 7.78 2.10 15.87
C LEU A 195 7.54 3.58 15.57
N LEU A 196 6.83 4.28 16.48
CA LEU A 196 6.55 5.70 16.31
C LEU A 196 7.83 6.52 16.38
N SER A 197 8.68 6.29 17.38
CA SER A 197 9.97 7.00 17.50
C SER A 197 10.86 6.72 16.30
N LYS A 198 10.96 5.47 15.85
CA LYS A 198 11.75 5.11 14.64
C LYS A 198 11.33 5.90 13.39
N VAL A 199 10.02 6.05 13.18
CA VAL A 199 9.48 6.84 12.06
C VAL A 199 9.74 8.33 12.27
N THR A 200 9.49 8.87 13.47
CA THR A 200 9.68 10.31 13.72
C THR A 200 11.12 10.72 13.60
N ASP A 201 12.06 9.92 14.12
CA ASP A 201 13.49 10.15 14.02
C ASP A 201 13.94 10.16 12.55
N SER A 202 13.46 9.20 11.76
CA SER A 202 13.73 9.17 10.31
C SER A 202 13.21 10.41 9.58
N LEU A 203 12.06 10.98 10.01
CA LEU A 203 11.50 12.22 9.46
C LEU A 203 12.27 13.49 9.89
N GLU A 204 13.05 13.42 10.97
CA GLU A 204 13.79 14.57 11.50
C GLU A 204 14.91 15.02 10.55
N ASP A 205 15.55 14.08 9.87
CA ASP A 205 16.83 14.29 9.19
C ASP A 205 16.70 14.76 7.73
N ASP A 206 15.76 14.22 6.94
CA ASP A 206 15.77 14.44 5.47
C ASP A 206 14.40 14.73 4.81
N TYR A 207 13.26 14.50 5.48
CA TYR A 207 11.93 14.48 4.84
C TYR A 207 11.02 15.68 5.17
N SER A 208 11.57 16.90 5.11
CA SER A 208 10.83 18.13 5.46
C SER A 208 9.55 18.34 4.65
N HIS A 209 9.46 17.81 3.42
CA HIS A 209 8.28 17.92 2.57
C HIS A 209 7.12 17.05 3.04
N LEU A 210 7.41 15.92 3.70
CA LEU A 210 6.38 14.98 4.17
C LEU A 210 5.66 15.47 5.43
N ARG A 211 6.29 16.32 6.25
CA ARG A 211 5.74 16.78 7.54
C ARG A 211 4.45 17.59 7.46
N LYS A 212 4.09 18.09 6.28
CA LYS A 212 2.84 18.83 6.01
C LYS A 212 1.70 17.92 5.51
N HIS A 213 1.93 16.61 5.45
CA HIS A 213 1.00 15.62 4.93
C HIS A 213 0.73 14.54 5.98
N TRP A 214 -0.41 13.88 5.87
CA TRP A 214 -0.70 12.74 6.74
C TRP A 214 0.12 11.54 6.29
N LEU A 215 0.82 10.91 7.21
CA LEU A 215 1.50 9.63 6.99
C LEU A 215 0.84 8.59 7.88
N THR A 216 0.37 7.50 7.30
CA THR A 216 -0.24 6.40 8.05
C THR A 216 0.53 5.13 7.75
N PHE A 217 1.28 4.66 8.73
CA PHE A 217 2.09 3.46 8.61
C PHE A 217 1.31 2.22 9.06
N PHE A 218 1.40 1.16 8.27
CA PHE A 218 0.98 -0.19 8.60
C PHE A 218 2.23 -1.06 8.68
N PHE A 219 2.60 -1.45 9.89
CA PHE A 219 3.74 -2.33 10.14
C PHE A 219 3.26 -3.78 10.29
N LEU A 220 3.97 -4.70 9.65
CA LEU A 220 3.73 -6.13 9.79
C LEU A 220 5.07 -6.85 10.04
N PRO A 221 5.39 -7.20 11.29
CA PRO A 221 6.54 -8.06 11.57
C PRO A 221 6.27 -9.47 11.06
N LEU A 222 7.29 -10.09 10.48
CA LEU A 222 7.24 -11.40 9.82
C LEU A 222 8.44 -12.23 10.25
N GLU A 223 8.28 -13.54 10.34
CA GLU A 223 9.43 -14.43 10.59
C GLU A 223 10.35 -14.52 9.38
N ASP A 224 9.74 -14.68 8.21
CA ASP A 224 10.42 -14.79 6.92
C ASP A 224 9.49 -14.19 5.87
N LYS A 225 9.95 -13.11 5.22
CA LYS A 225 9.12 -12.35 4.28
C LYS A 225 8.83 -13.14 3.01
N ASP A 226 9.78 -13.96 2.56
CA ASP A 226 9.67 -14.71 1.32
C ASP A 226 8.70 -15.89 1.51
N ARG A 227 8.81 -16.59 2.65
CA ARG A 227 7.87 -17.63 3.08
C ARG A 227 6.45 -17.07 3.25
N PHE A 228 6.32 -15.88 3.84
CA PHE A 228 5.02 -15.22 3.98
C PHE A 228 4.39 -14.95 2.60
N VAL A 229 5.16 -14.37 1.67
CA VAL A 229 4.69 -14.10 0.30
C VAL A 229 4.32 -15.39 -0.44
N GLU A 230 5.11 -16.45 -0.30
CA GLU A 230 4.80 -17.77 -0.87
C GLU A 230 3.49 -18.35 -0.29
N ASN A 231 3.25 -18.20 1.02
CA ASN A 231 2.02 -18.65 1.67
C ASN A 231 0.80 -17.84 1.21
N VAL A 232 0.92 -16.52 1.09
CA VAL A 232 -0.15 -15.66 0.54
C VAL A 232 -0.46 -16.07 -0.90
N LYS A 233 0.57 -16.32 -1.71
CA LYS A 233 0.39 -16.85 -3.08
C LYS A 233 -0.34 -18.19 -3.05
N ALA A 234 0.05 -19.13 -2.19
CA ALA A 234 -0.58 -20.44 -2.09
C ALA A 234 -2.06 -20.35 -1.66
N ALA A 235 -2.38 -19.42 -0.75
CA ALA A 235 -3.75 -19.21 -0.29
C ALA A 235 -4.65 -18.65 -1.40
N ILE A 236 -4.12 -17.74 -2.23
CA ILE A 236 -4.88 -17.10 -3.32
C ILE A 236 -4.87 -17.98 -4.58
N TYR A 237 -3.77 -18.67 -4.89
CA TYR A 237 -3.64 -19.56 -6.05
C TYR A 237 -3.22 -20.97 -5.61
N PRO A 238 -4.11 -21.74 -4.95
CA PRO A 238 -3.77 -23.07 -4.41
C PRO A 238 -3.40 -24.10 -5.49
N TRP A 239 -3.71 -23.81 -6.76
CA TRP A 239 -3.40 -24.66 -7.91
C TRP A 239 -2.03 -24.35 -8.55
N ALA A 240 -1.45 -23.18 -8.28
CA ALA A 240 -0.23 -22.69 -8.95
C ALA A 240 1.07 -23.06 -8.23
N THR A 241 1.00 -23.66 -7.04
CA THR A 241 2.16 -23.99 -6.19
C THR A 241 2.62 -25.45 -6.32
N ASN A 242 2.02 -26.26 -7.19
CA ASN A 242 2.43 -27.64 -7.46
C ASN A 242 3.38 -27.73 -8.68
N HIS A 243 4.56 -27.10 -8.63
CA HIS A 243 5.67 -27.39 -9.57
C HIS A 243 7.03 -27.23 -8.91
#